data_AF-A0A8H2HNC9-F1
#
_entry.id   AF-A0A8H2HNC9-F1
#
_cell.length_a   1.000
_cell.length_b   1.000
_cell.length_c   1.000
_cell.angle_alpha   90.00
_cell.angle_beta   90.00
_cell.angle_gamma   90.00
#
_symmetry.space_group_name_H-M   'P 1'
#
loop_
_entity.id
_entity.type
_entity.pdbx_description
1 polymer ?
#
loop_
_entity_poly.entity_id
_entity_poly.type
_entity_poly.pdbx_seq_one_letter_code
_entity_poly.pdbx_strand_id
1 'polypeptide(L)'
;MPPKRPSKANEEAPSRRNDEPKKSQEEERKVKIPPELIAKLVKNFLEDEGTKVSGAATKTVGEYMHLFLTEAVYRAVSNRRDGDPWAKTINSGLMLEVEDLEKIAPQLLLDF
;
A
#
# COMPACT_ATOMS: atom_id res chain seq x y z
N MET A 1 9.68 -16.55 -70.42
CA MET A 1 8.20 -16.66 -70.38
C MET A 1 7.71 -16.05 -69.08
N PRO A 2 6.57 -15.32 -69.09
CA PRO A 2 6.03 -14.59 -67.94
C PRO A 2 5.27 -15.55 -66.99
N PRO A 3 4.81 -15.11 -65.81
CA PRO A 3 3.53 -14.42 -65.77
C PRO A 3 3.53 -13.13 -64.93
N LYS A 4 2.46 -12.38 -65.16
CA LYS A 4 2.11 -11.06 -64.69
C LYS A 4 0.85 -11.22 -63.80
N ARG A 5 0.68 -10.31 -62.83
CA ARG A 5 -0.55 -9.94 -62.06
C ARG A 5 -0.83 -10.70 -60.74
N PRO A 6 -1.65 -10.14 -59.82
CA PRO A 6 -2.42 -8.88 -59.87
C PRO A 6 -2.23 -7.93 -58.66
N SER A 7 -2.88 -6.76 -58.75
CA SER A 7 -2.95 -5.71 -57.74
C SER A 7 -3.99 -5.99 -56.64
N LYS A 8 -3.85 -5.22 -55.54
CA LYS A 8 -4.87 -4.82 -54.55
C LYS A 8 -5.25 -5.86 -53.50
N ALA A 9 -4.82 -5.62 -52.26
CA ALA A 9 -5.70 -5.69 -51.10
C ALA A 9 -5.16 -4.75 -50.03
N ASN A 10 -5.98 -3.75 -49.71
CA ASN A 10 -5.84 -2.84 -48.58
C ASN A 10 -6.13 -3.68 -47.32
N GLU A 11 -5.09 -4.18 -46.63
CA GLU A 11 -5.26 -4.85 -45.34
C GLU A 11 -5.08 -3.84 -44.21
N GLU A 12 -6.24 -3.37 -43.74
CA GLU A 12 -6.41 -2.61 -42.51
C GLU A 12 -5.70 -3.33 -41.36
N ALA A 13 -4.69 -2.67 -40.78
CA ALA A 13 -4.06 -3.14 -39.57
C ALA A 13 -5.11 -3.25 -38.44
N PRO A 14 -5.27 -4.39 -37.77
CA PRO A 14 -6.19 -4.49 -36.65
C PRO A 14 -5.62 -3.66 -35.50
N SER A 15 -6.31 -2.55 -35.22
CA SER A 15 -6.14 -1.75 -34.01
C SER A 15 -6.25 -2.69 -32.80
N ARG A 16 -5.11 -3.01 -32.19
CA ARG A 16 -5.03 -3.68 -30.90
C ARG A 16 -5.68 -2.74 -29.89
N ARG A 17 -6.95 -2.98 -29.58
CA ARG A 17 -7.61 -2.43 -28.40
C ARG A 17 -6.83 -2.96 -27.20
N ASN A 18 -5.98 -2.12 -26.64
CA ASN A 18 -5.43 -2.29 -25.31
C ASN A 18 -6.59 -2.14 -24.32
N ASP A 19 -7.36 -3.22 -24.13
CA ASP A 19 -8.19 -3.38 -22.95
C ASP A 19 -7.27 -3.80 -21.78
N GLU A 20 -6.34 -2.92 -21.42
CA GLU A 20 -5.78 -2.95 -20.07
C GLU A 20 -6.90 -2.53 -19.12
N PRO A 21 -7.16 -3.28 -18.04
CA PRO A 21 -8.06 -2.81 -17.01
C PRO A 21 -7.48 -1.48 -16.49
N LYS A 22 -8.15 -0.37 -16.82
CA LYS A 22 -7.97 0.90 -16.13
C LYS A 22 -8.30 0.63 -14.67
N LYS A 23 -7.30 0.29 -13.85
CA LYS A 23 -7.38 0.50 -12.41
C LYS A 23 -7.84 1.93 -12.26
N SER A 24 -9.08 2.11 -11.84
CA SER A 24 -9.61 3.44 -11.57
C SER A 24 -8.64 4.08 -10.58
N GLN A 25 -8.26 5.33 -10.83
CA GLN A 25 -7.42 6.14 -9.93
C GLN A 25 -8.01 6.25 -8.51
N GLU A 26 -9.21 5.71 -8.31
CA GLU A 26 -9.94 5.59 -7.07
C GLU A 26 -9.54 4.37 -6.20
N GLU A 27 -9.04 3.29 -6.80
CA GLU A 27 -8.52 2.13 -6.03
C GLU A 27 -7.12 2.38 -5.46
N GLU A 28 -6.40 3.36 -6.02
CA GLU A 28 -5.15 3.87 -5.48
C GLU A 28 -5.38 5.06 -4.53
N ARG A 29 -6.60 5.20 -3.98
CA ARG A 29 -6.80 5.95 -2.74
C ARG A 29 -5.85 5.34 -1.71
N LYS A 30 -4.69 5.97 -1.52
CA LYS A 30 -3.80 5.71 -0.39
C LYS A 30 -4.70 5.50 0.81
N VAL A 31 -4.71 4.28 1.36
CA VAL A 31 -5.48 3.96 2.56
C VAL A 31 -4.95 4.89 3.64
N LYS A 32 -5.61 6.02 3.83
CA LYS A 32 -5.24 7.08 4.75
C LYS A 32 -6.23 7.06 5.90
N ILE A 33 -5.71 7.17 7.10
CA ILE A 33 -6.54 7.25 8.30
C ILE A 33 -7.36 8.55 8.20
N PRO A 34 -8.70 8.49 8.33
CA PRO A 34 -9.53 9.70 8.26
C PRO A 34 -9.09 10.74 9.29
N PRO A 35 -8.89 12.02 8.91
CA PRO A 35 -8.42 13.06 9.83
C PRO A 35 -9.33 13.24 11.06
N GLU A 36 -10.64 13.06 10.90
CA GLU A 36 -11.60 13.13 12.01
C GLU A 36 -11.40 12.00 13.03
N LEU A 37 -10.95 10.82 12.58
CA LEU A 37 -10.63 9.72 13.48
C LEU A 37 -9.38 10.03 14.29
N ILE A 38 -8.34 10.58 13.65
CA ILE A 38 -7.13 11.02 14.35
C ILE A 38 -7.47 12.09 15.39
N ALA A 39 -8.29 13.09 15.03
CA ALA A 39 -8.72 14.12 15.96
C ALA A 39 -9.46 13.54 17.19
N LYS A 40 -10.36 12.56 16.97
CA LYS A 40 -11.09 11.88 18.05
C LYS A 40 -10.15 11.05 18.93
N LEU A 41 -9.24 10.28 18.33
CA LEU A 41 -8.26 9.48 19.08
C LEU A 41 -7.40 10.37 19.95
N VAL A 42 -6.79 11.42 19.39
CA VAL A 42 -5.95 12.34 20.17
C VAL A 42 -6.75 12.98 21.31
N LYS A 43 -7.96 13.49 21.03
CA LYS A 43 -8.80 14.11 22.07
C LYS A 43 -9.13 13.14 23.21
N ASN A 44 -9.37 11.86 22.92
CA ASN A 44 -9.72 10.87 23.94
C ASN A 44 -8.57 10.53 24.91
N PHE A 45 -7.32 10.76 24.51
CA PHE A 45 -6.14 10.46 25.34
C PHE A 45 -5.49 11.72 25.96
N LEU A 46 -6.09 12.90 25.77
CA LEU A 46 -5.68 14.12 26.45
C LEU A 46 -6.36 14.21 27.81
N GLU A 47 -5.60 14.51 28.86
CA GLU A 47 -6.11 14.63 30.23
C GLU A 47 -7.01 15.87 30.42
N ASP A 48 -6.68 16.96 29.73
CA ASP A 48 -7.42 18.23 29.80
C ASP A 48 -8.40 18.36 28.62
N GLU A 49 -9.70 18.39 28.93
CA GLU A 49 -10.77 18.57 27.96
C GLU A 49 -10.72 19.92 27.22
N GLY A 50 -10.05 20.93 27.81
CA GLY A 50 -9.84 22.25 27.20
C GLY A 50 -8.74 22.27 26.13
N THR A 51 -7.92 21.23 26.05
CA THR A 51 -6.79 21.18 25.11
C THR A 51 -7.28 21.09 23.67
N LYS A 52 -6.78 22.02 22.84
CA LYS A 52 -7.12 22.11 21.41
C LYS A 52 -5.93 21.70 20.56
N VAL A 53 -6.19 20.85 19.56
CA VAL A 53 -5.20 20.42 18.58
C VAL A 53 -5.47 21.14 17.26
N SER A 54 -4.44 21.77 16.69
CA SER A 54 -4.58 22.47 15.40
C SER A 54 -4.80 21.47 14.26
N GLY A 55 -5.47 21.89 13.19
CA GLY A 55 -5.68 21.03 12.02
C GLY A 55 -4.37 20.56 11.37
N ALA A 56 -3.32 21.39 11.41
CA ALA A 56 -1.99 21.01 10.95
C ALA A 56 -1.38 19.90 11.83
N ALA A 57 -1.50 20.01 13.16
CA ALA A 57 -1.02 18.98 14.09
C ALA A 57 -1.78 17.66 13.89
N THR A 58 -3.11 17.69 13.76
CA THR A 58 -3.91 16.50 13.46
C THR A 58 -3.45 15.82 12.17
N LYS A 59 -3.15 16.59 11.12
CA LYS A 59 -2.63 16.06 9.87
C LYS A 59 -1.26 15.39 10.06
N THR A 60 -0.36 16.03 10.80
CA THR A 60 0.97 15.47 11.10
C THR A 60 0.87 14.17 11.90
N VAL A 61 0.01 14.10 12.92
CA VAL A 61 -0.25 12.86 13.66
C VAL A 61 -0.81 11.77 12.74
N GLY A 62 -1.65 12.13 11.78
CA GLY A 62 -2.14 11.18 10.77
C GLY A 62 -1.03 10.58 9.91
N GLU A 63 -0.06 11.39 9.45
CA GLU A 63 1.10 10.89 8.70
C GLU A 63 2.06 10.10 9.59
N TYR A 64 2.22 10.49 10.87
CA TYR A 64 2.97 9.72 11.87
C TYR A 64 2.37 8.32 12.07
N MET A 65 1.05 8.23 12.28
CA MET A 65 0.35 6.95 12.43
C MET A 65 0.42 6.10 11.15
N HIS A 66 0.35 6.74 9.98
CA HIS A 66 0.55 6.04 8.71
C HIS A 66 1.95 5.43 8.60
N LEU A 67 2.99 6.17 9.00
CA LEU A 67 4.37 5.68 9.01
C LEU A 67 4.54 4.54 10.02
N PHE A 68 4.02 4.68 11.24
CA PHE A 68 4.05 3.64 12.27
C PHE A 68 3.46 2.31 11.78
N LEU A 69 2.25 2.35 11.19
CA LEU A 69 1.60 1.15 10.66
C LEU A 69 2.37 0.54 9.47
N THR A 70 2.92 1.40 8.62
CA THR A 70 3.70 0.98 7.45
C THR A 70 4.98 0.27 7.91
N GLU A 71 5.73 0.85 8.85
CA GLU A 71 6.92 0.25 9.47
C GLU A 71 6.61 -1.08 10.16
N ALA A 72 5.50 -1.16 10.92
CA ALA A 72 5.08 -2.41 11.56
C ALA A 72 4.91 -3.54 10.54
N VAL A 73 4.23 -3.28 9.43
CA VAL A 73 4.02 -4.26 8.35
C VAL A 73 5.35 -4.61 7.67
N TYR A 74 6.17 -3.63 7.31
CA TYR A 74 7.46 -3.88 6.66
C TYR A 74 8.40 -4.72 7.53
N ARG A 75 8.46 -4.44 8.84
CA ARG A 75 9.30 -5.19 9.78
C ARG A 75 8.78 -6.61 9.99
N ALA A 76 7.46 -6.80 10.13
CA ALA A 76 6.87 -8.13 10.23
C ALA A 76 7.13 -8.97 8.96
N VAL A 77 6.97 -8.36 7.77
CA VAL A 77 7.30 -8.98 6.48
C VAL A 77 8.77 -9.37 6.40
N SER A 78 9.69 -8.48 6.80
CA SER A 78 11.12 -8.76 6.79
C SER A 78 11.46 -9.90 7.75
N ASN A 79 10.96 -9.83 8.99
CA ASN A 79 11.19 -10.84 10.01
C ASN A 79 10.72 -12.24 9.57
N ARG A 80 9.53 -12.35 8.95
CA ARG A 80 9.03 -13.64 8.44
C ARG A 80 9.88 -14.17 7.29
N ARG A 81 10.25 -13.30 6.34
CA ARG A 81 11.14 -13.69 5.23
C ARG A 81 12.47 -14.20 5.73
N ASP A 82 13.05 -13.59 6.76
CA ASP A 82 14.32 -14.02 7.32
C ASP A 82 14.23 -15.31 8.12
N GLY A 83 13.09 -15.57 8.76
CA GLY A 83 12.83 -16.82 9.51
C GLY A 83 12.37 -18.00 8.65
N ASP A 84 11.76 -17.77 7.48
CA ASP A 84 11.25 -18.81 6.58
C ASP A 84 11.82 -18.65 5.16
N PRO A 85 12.79 -19.50 4.75
CA PRO A 85 13.33 -19.48 3.39
C PRO A 85 12.28 -19.66 2.30
N TRP A 86 11.18 -20.36 2.57
CA TRP A 86 10.09 -20.54 1.60
C TRP A 86 9.33 -19.24 1.35
N ALA A 87 9.21 -18.39 2.37
CA ALA A 87 8.60 -17.07 2.30
C ALA A 87 9.41 -16.04 1.46
N LYS A 88 10.68 -16.36 1.12
CA LYS A 88 11.48 -15.58 0.17
C LYS A 88 11.15 -15.88 -1.30
N THR A 89 10.38 -16.93 -1.57
CA THR A 89 10.04 -17.33 -2.95
C THR A 89 8.96 -16.40 -3.51
N ILE A 90 9.24 -15.81 -4.68
CA ILE A 90 8.45 -14.73 -5.32
C ILE A 90 6.97 -15.11 -5.61
N ASN A 91 6.65 -16.40 -5.64
CA ASN A 91 5.29 -16.92 -5.94
C ASN A 91 4.55 -17.48 -4.72
N SER A 92 5.13 -17.43 -3.52
CA SER A 92 4.47 -17.85 -2.28
C SER A 92 3.75 -16.65 -1.69
N GLY A 93 2.42 -16.69 -1.61
CA GLY A 93 1.65 -15.66 -0.90
C GLY A 93 2.19 -15.53 0.53
N LEU A 94 2.61 -14.32 0.92
CA LEU A 94 3.13 -14.07 2.26
C LEU A 94 1.97 -13.84 3.22
N MET A 95 1.77 -14.77 4.14
CA MET A 95 0.84 -14.59 5.26
C MET A 95 1.62 -14.19 6.51
N LEU A 96 1.19 -13.11 7.15
CA LEU A 96 1.73 -12.68 8.44
C LEU A 96 0.91 -13.32 9.55
N GLU A 97 1.59 -13.84 10.57
CA GLU A 97 0.98 -14.36 11.78
C GLU A 97 1.18 -13.37 12.95
N VAL A 98 0.51 -13.62 14.07
CA VAL A 98 0.58 -12.72 15.24
C VAL A 98 1.99 -12.69 15.82
N GLU A 99 2.67 -13.84 15.80
CA GLU A 99 4.03 -14.04 16.27
C GLU A 99 5.05 -13.20 15.50
N ASP A 100 4.78 -12.89 14.21
CA ASP A 100 5.66 -12.02 13.41
C ASP A 100 5.61 -10.56 13.91
N LEU A 101 4.43 -10.11 14.36
CA LEU A 101 4.25 -8.78 14.95
C LEU A 101 4.83 -8.73 16.37
N GLU A 102 4.60 -9.76 17.18
CA GLU A 102 5.08 -9.83 18.57
C GLU A 102 6.61 -9.77 18.64
N LYS A 103 7.31 -10.43 17.71
CA LYS A 103 8.78 -10.41 17.64
C LYS A 103 9.35 -9.01 17.36
N ILE A 104 8.66 -8.21 16.56
CA ILE A 104 9.13 -6.86 16.18
C ILE A 104 8.59 -5.76 17.12
N ALA A 105 7.55 -6.06 17.91
CA ALA A 105 6.88 -5.08 18.77
C ALA A 105 7.82 -4.36 19.75
N PRO A 106 8.77 -5.01 20.46
CA PRO A 106 9.64 -4.31 21.39
C PRO A 106 10.47 -3.21 20.72
N GLN A 107 11.10 -3.50 19.58
CA GLN A 107 11.92 -2.51 18.86
C GLN A 107 11.04 -1.46 18.17
N LEU A 108 9.89 -1.87 17.62
CA LEU A 108 8.95 -0.93 17.00
C LEU A 108 8.45 0.12 18.02
N LEU A 109 8.20 -0.28 19.27
CA LEU A 109 7.78 0.65 20.33
C LEU A 109 8.91 1.51 20.90
N LEU A 110 10.18 1.15 20.68
CA LEU A 110 11.32 1.97 21.09
C LEU A 110 11.70 3.04 20.06
N ASP A 111 11.36 2.80 18.79
CA ASP A 111 11.66 3.72 17.69
C ASP A 111 10.62 4.86 17.56
N PHE A 112 9.48 4.76 18.27
CA PHE A 112 8.32 5.66 18.20
C PHE A 112 7.94 6.12 19.61
#